data_AF-A0A2T3FND0-F1
#
_entry.id   AF-A0A2T3FND0-F1
#
_cell.length_a   1.000
_cell.length_b   1.000
_cell.length_c   1.000
_cell.angle_alpha   90.00
_cell.angle_beta   90.00
_cell.angle_gamma   90.00
#
_symmetry.space_group_name_H-M   'P 1'
#
loop_
_entity.id
_entity.type
_entity.pdbx_description
1 polymer ?
#
loop_
_entity_poly.entity_id
_entity_poly.type
_entity_poly.pdbx_seq_one_letter_code
_entity_poly.pdbx_strand_id
1 'polypeptide(L)'
;MFDEVNHPNFKVMIDLTAMSVAGETIQQWFDTFGTENIIHSHFQDCNPYGHFVWGDGNRNLKQDILDMLNNGYTGKFTQELTDGKYFADPFYHDKRNMRNLRMYFG
;
A
#
# COMPACT_ATOMS: atom_id res chain seq x y z
N MET A 1 3.49 -17.15 -11.87
CA MET A 1 2.02 -16.92 -11.80
C MET A 1 1.52 -15.87 -12.80
N PHE A 2 1.97 -14.61 -12.75
CA PHE A 2 1.44 -13.57 -13.66
C PHE A 2 1.63 -13.93 -15.14
N ASP A 3 2.85 -14.25 -15.55
CA ASP A 3 3.18 -14.69 -16.92
C ASP A 3 2.61 -16.07 -17.28
N GLU A 4 2.34 -16.92 -16.29
CA GLU A 4 1.74 -18.24 -16.52
C GLU A 4 0.25 -18.13 -16.83
N VAL A 5 -0.46 -17.20 -16.17
CA VAL A 5 -1.88 -16.94 -16.43
C VAL A 5 -2.05 -16.15 -17.72
N ASN A 6 -1.18 -15.17 -17.99
CA ASN A 6 -1.13 -14.36 -19.22
C ASN A 6 -2.50 -13.96 -19.79
N HIS A 7 -3.33 -13.34 -18.95
CA HIS A 7 -4.69 -12.96 -19.33
C HIS A 7 -4.93 -11.48 -19.03
N PRO A 8 -5.53 -10.69 -19.95
CA PRO A 8 -5.71 -9.25 -19.78
C PRO A 8 -6.59 -8.85 -18.58
N ASN A 9 -7.41 -9.76 -18.07
CA ASN A 9 -8.23 -9.53 -16.87
C ASN A 9 -7.56 -9.98 -15.55
N PHE A 10 -6.35 -10.54 -15.62
CA PHE A 10 -5.57 -10.89 -14.44
C PHE A 10 -4.58 -9.76 -14.16
N LYS A 11 -4.72 -9.11 -13.00
CA LYS A 11 -3.99 -7.90 -12.62
C LYS A 11 -3.39 -8.08 -11.23
N VAL A 12 -2.34 -7.33 -10.93
CA VAL A 12 -1.65 -7.38 -9.63
C VAL A 12 -2.06 -6.22 -8.72
N MET A 13 -1.80 -6.43 -7.44
CA MET A 13 -1.99 -5.47 -6.37
C MET A 13 -0.69 -5.38 -5.58
N ILE A 14 -0.27 -4.17 -5.23
CA ILE A 14 0.83 -3.97 -4.28
C ILE A 14 0.27 -3.97 -2.87
N ASP A 15 0.73 -4.89 -2.03
CA ASP A 15 0.55 -4.83 -0.59
C ASP A 15 1.85 -4.32 0.05
N LEU A 16 1.80 -3.15 0.70
CA LEU A 16 3.01 -2.53 1.27
C LEU A 16 3.63 -3.36 2.39
N THR A 17 2.85 -4.17 3.10
CA THR A 17 3.37 -5.06 4.15
C THR A 17 4.09 -6.25 3.53
N ALA A 18 3.44 -6.94 2.59
CA ALA A 18 4.06 -8.09 1.91
C ALA A 18 5.34 -7.66 1.15
N MET A 19 5.28 -6.55 0.43
CA MET A 19 6.42 -5.96 -0.28
C MET A 19 7.55 -5.61 0.70
N SER A 20 7.23 -4.97 1.83
CA SER A 20 8.25 -4.63 2.82
C SER A 20 8.89 -5.85 3.48
N VAL A 21 8.13 -6.92 3.74
CA VAL A 21 8.67 -8.19 4.25
C VAL A 21 9.58 -8.87 3.24
N ALA A 22 9.25 -8.78 1.95
CA ALA A 22 10.08 -9.30 0.86
C ALA A 22 11.35 -8.46 0.63
N GLY A 23 11.47 -7.27 1.23
CA GLY A 23 12.58 -6.34 0.99
C GLY A 23 12.51 -5.68 -0.39
N GLU A 24 11.31 -5.62 -0.97
CA GLU A 24 11.06 -5.05 -2.29
C GLU A 24 10.63 -3.58 -2.20
N THR A 25 10.69 -2.91 -3.35
CA THR A 25 10.33 -1.50 -3.51
C THR A 25 9.16 -1.33 -4.47
N ILE A 26 8.45 -0.21 -4.36
CA ILE A 26 7.35 0.14 -5.27
C ILE A 26 7.87 0.19 -6.72
N GLN A 27 9.06 0.75 -6.94
CA GLN A 27 9.65 0.83 -8.28
C GLN A 27 9.87 -0.55 -8.90
N GLN A 28 10.41 -1.51 -8.14
CA GLN A 28 10.61 -2.87 -8.64
C GLN A 28 9.30 -3.53 -9.09
N TRP A 29 8.19 -3.27 -8.38
CA TRP A 29 6.88 -3.77 -8.78
C TRP A 29 6.41 -3.14 -10.10
N PHE A 30 6.55 -1.83 -10.27
CA PHE A 30 6.22 -1.17 -11.54
C PHE A 30 7.12 -1.62 -12.69
N ASP A 31 8.43 -1.77 -12.46
CA ASP A 31 9.38 -2.25 -13.46
C ASP A 31 9.06 -3.69 -13.89
N THR A 32 8.57 -4.51 -12.95
CA THR A 32 8.28 -5.93 -13.20
C THR A 32 6.94 -6.12 -13.92
N PHE A 33 5.88 -5.45 -13.46
CA PHE A 33 4.53 -5.71 -13.93
C PHE A 33 4.03 -4.71 -14.97
N GLY A 34 4.61 -3.51 -15.05
CA GLY A 34 4.08 -2.41 -15.85
C GLY A 34 2.86 -1.75 -15.22
N THR A 35 2.75 -0.43 -15.37
CA THR A 35 1.72 0.40 -14.72
C THR A 35 0.30 -0.06 -15.01
N GLU A 36 0.01 -0.52 -16.23
CA GLU A 36 -1.31 -0.98 -16.66
C GLU A 36 -1.76 -2.30 -15.99
N ASN A 37 -0.86 -2.97 -15.28
CA ASN A 37 -1.14 -4.22 -14.58
C ASN A 37 -1.29 -4.06 -13.07
N ILE A 38 -0.94 -2.89 -12.51
CA ILE A 38 -1.10 -2.58 -11.09
C ILE A 38 -2.33 -1.70 -10.90
N ILE A 39 -3.44 -2.30 -10.43
CA ILE A 39 -4.75 -1.61 -10.36
C ILE A 39 -5.25 -1.35 -8.93
N HIS A 40 -4.55 -1.90 -7.94
CA HIS A 40 -4.94 -1.81 -6.53
C HIS A 40 -3.72 -1.78 -5.63
N SER A 41 -3.86 -1.18 -4.44
CA SER A 41 -2.86 -1.27 -3.40
C SER A 41 -3.49 -1.28 -2.01
N HIS A 42 -3.10 -2.27 -1.21
CA HIS A 42 -3.20 -2.22 0.23
C HIS A 42 -2.11 -1.27 0.73
N PHE A 43 -2.55 -0.10 1.19
CA PHE A 43 -1.72 1.09 1.38
C PHE A 43 -1.70 1.53 2.85
N GLN A 44 -1.21 0.64 3.70
CA GLN A 44 -1.02 0.82 5.14
C GLN A 44 0.46 0.95 5.50
N ASP A 45 0.74 1.42 6.70
CA ASP A 45 2.09 1.47 7.26
C ASP A 45 2.49 0.12 7.85
N CYS A 46 3.79 -0.15 7.93
CA CYS A 46 4.36 -1.39 8.45
C CYS A 46 5.80 -1.17 8.94
N ASN A 47 6.40 -2.18 9.61
CA ASN A 47 7.84 -2.20 9.91
C ASN A 47 8.37 -3.60 10.27
N PRO A 48 8.99 -4.33 9.32
CA PRO A 48 8.55 -4.43 7.93
C PRO A 48 7.22 -5.20 7.82
N TYR A 49 6.84 -5.92 8.89
CA TYR A 49 5.54 -6.58 9.01
C TYR A 49 4.61 -5.74 9.89
N GLY A 50 3.32 -5.81 9.61
CA GLY A 50 2.27 -5.15 10.39
C GLY A 50 1.35 -4.32 9.52
N HIS A 51 0.10 -4.23 9.93
CA HIS A 51 -0.97 -3.53 9.22
C HIS A 51 -1.38 -2.33 10.05
N PHE A 52 -0.57 -1.27 9.97
CA PHE A 52 -0.61 -0.16 10.91
C PHE A 52 -1.27 1.08 10.34
N VAL A 53 -1.82 1.89 11.27
CA VAL A 53 -2.15 3.28 10.99
C VAL A 53 -0.87 4.02 10.59
N TRP A 54 -0.94 4.86 9.56
CA TRP A 54 0.19 5.69 9.13
C TRP A 54 0.84 6.46 10.28
N GLY A 55 2.14 6.25 10.48
CA GLY A 55 2.93 6.84 11.56
C GLY A 55 3.16 5.93 12.77
N ASP A 56 2.53 4.76 12.84
CA ASP A 56 2.84 3.74 13.84
C ASP A 56 3.95 2.77 13.37
N GLY A 57 4.22 2.71 12.06
CA GLY A 57 5.33 1.96 11.46
C GLY A 57 6.54 2.85 11.16
N ASN A 58 7.32 2.47 10.16
CA ASN A 58 8.50 3.24 9.73
C ASN A 58 8.51 3.54 8.22
N ARG A 59 7.42 3.25 7.50
CA ARG A 59 7.32 3.61 6.09
C ARG A 59 7.27 5.13 5.93
N ASN A 60 7.78 5.61 4.80
CA ASN A 60 7.71 7.02 4.44
C ASN A 60 6.51 7.27 3.54
N LEU A 61 5.36 7.62 4.14
CA LEU A 61 4.10 7.87 3.43
C LEU A 61 4.27 8.83 2.24
N LYS A 62 5.02 9.92 2.42
CA LYS A 62 5.23 10.89 1.33
C LYS A 62 5.96 10.25 0.16
N GLN A 63 7.03 9.51 0.44
CA GLN A 63 7.82 8.86 -0.59
C GLN A 63 7.02 7.76 -1.28
N ASP A 64 6.29 6.94 -0.53
CA ASP A 64 5.45 5.88 -1.10
C ASP A 64 4.39 6.45 -2.05
N ILE A 65 3.74 7.57 -1.69
CA ILE A 65 2.81 8.28 -2.59
C ILE A 65 3.53 8.77 -3.84
N LEU A 66 4.70 9.41 -3.68
CA LEU A 66 5.47 9.92 -4.82
C LEU A 66 5.91 8.79 -5.76
N ASP A 67 6.34 7.65 -5.24
CA ASP A 67 6.76 6.50 -6.03
C ASP A 67 5.58 5.93 -6.84
N MET A 68 4.40 5.82 -6.22
CA MET A 68 3.18 5.40 -6.94
C MET A 68 2.82 6.41 -8.04
N LEU A 69 2.81 7.71 -7.73
CA LEU A 69 2.41 8.76 -8.69
C LEU A 69 3.41 8.92 -9.84
N ASN A 70 4.71 8.85 -9.57
CA ASN A 70 5.76 8.97 -10.58
C ASN A 70 5.72 7.81 -11.59
N ASN A 71 5.22 6.65 -11.17
CA ASN A 71 4.97 5.51 -12.05
C ASN A 71 3.60 5.57 -12.75
N GLY A 72 2.85 6.66 -12.59
CA GLY A 72 1.56 6.86 -13.26
C GLY A 72 0.42 6.03 -12.68
N TYR A 73 0.52 5.61 -11.40
CA TYR A 73 -0.51 4.82 -10.75
C TYR A 73 -1.86 5.57 -10.68
N THR A 74 -2.93 4.91 -11.11
CA THR A 74 -4.31 5.45 -11.09
C THR A 74 -5.29 4.56 -10.35
N GLY A 75 -4.80 3.47 -9.75
CA GLY A 75 -5.61 2.52 -8.98
C GLY A 75 -6.08 3.07 -7.64
N LYS A 76 -6.73 2.22 -6.86
CA LYS A 76 -7.23 2.60 -5.52
C LYS A 76 -6.19 2.32 -4.44
N PHE A 77 -6.07 3.24 -3.50
CA PHE A 77 -5.41 3.02 -2.22
C PHE A 77 -6.47 2.60 -1.21
N THR A 78 -6.42 1.35 -0.75
CA THR A 78 -7.26 0.85 0.34
C THR A 78 -6.45 0.73 1.62
N GLN A 79 -7.15 0.76 2.75
CA GLN A 79 -6.52 0.64 4.06
C GLN A 79 -6.81 -0.76 4.60
N GLU A 80 -5.76 -1.43 5.07
CA GLU A 80 -5.85 -2.70 5.78
C GLU A 80 -5.22 -2.51 7.15
N LEU A 81 -6.04 -2.37 8.19
CA LEU A 81 -5.60 -2.14 9.58
C LEU A 81 -6.03 -3.32 10.44
N THR A 82 -5.08 -4.18 10.81
CA THR A 82 -5.38 -5.46 11.48
C THR A 82 -4.59 -5.71 12.77
N ASP A 83 -3.80 -4.73 13.22
CA ASP A 83 -3.06 -4.87 14.48
C ASP A 83 -4.01 -4.94 15.69
N GLY A 84 -3.78 -5.91 16.57
CA GLY A 84 -4.62 -6.17 17.73
C GLY A 84 -4.76 -4.99 18.68
N LYS A 85 -3.80 -4.05 18.70
CA LYS A 85 -3.87 -2.84 19.52
C LYS A 85 -5.04 -1.93 19.12
N TYR A 86 -5.57 -2.06 17.91
CA TYR A 86 -6.66 -1.24 17.42
C TYR A 86 -8.06 -1.79 17.76
N PHE A 87 -8.17 -3.04 18.22
CA PHE A 87 -9.47 -3.71 18.34
C PHE A 87 -10.36 -3.13 19.44
N ALA A 88 -9.77 -2.52 20.47
CA ALA A 88 -10.53 -1.89 21.54
C ALA A 88 -11.28 -0.62 21.09
N ASP A 89 -10.77 0.10 20.09
CA ASP A 89 -11.40 1.29 19.51
C ASP A 89 -11.02 1.48 18.03
N PRO A 90 -11.52 0.62 17.13
CA PRO A 90 -11.14 0.65 15.72
C PRO A 90 -11.57 1.96 15.03
N PHE A 91 -12.66 2.58 15.48
CA PHE A 91 -13.15 3.84 14.92
C PHE A 91 -12.21 5.01 15.22
N TYR A 92 -11.66 5.09 16.42
CA TYR A 92 -10.63 6.09 16.73
C TYR A 92 -9.41 5.93 15.84
N HIS A 93 -8.92 4.71 15.68
CA HIS A 93 -7.71 4.43 14.89
C HIS A 93 -7.92 4.70 13.40
N ASP A 94 -9.09 4.35 12.86
CA ASP A 94 -9.44 4.66 11.47
C ASP A 94 -9.52 6.18 11.22
N LYS A 95 -10.19 6.94 12.09
CA LYS A 95 -10.19 8.41 12.01
C LYS A 95 -8.79 9.01 12.08
N ARG A 96 -7.92 8.48 12.95
CA ARG A 96 -6.52 8.91 13.06
C ARG A 96 -5.78 8.64 11.75
N ASN A 97 -5.97 7.47 11.17
CA ASN A 97 -5.37 7.09 9.90
C ASN A 97 -5.81 8.01 8.75
N MET A 98 -7.11 8.26 8.63
CA MET A 98 -7.65 9.17 7.62
C MET A 98 -7.14 10.61 7.80
N ARG A 99 -6.93 11.07 9.04
CA ARG A 99 -6.33 12.38 9.29
C ARG A 99 -4.89 12.46 8.79
N ASN A 100 -4.10 11.40 8.97
CA ASN A 100 -2.71 11.35 8.51
C ASN A 100 -2.63 11.31 6.98
N LEU A 101 -3.49 10.54 6.33
CA LEU A 101 -3.61 10.48 4.87
C LEU A 101 -4.03 11.83 4.25
N ARG A 102 -4.99 12.54 4.85
CA ARG A 102 -5.46 13.85 4.37
C ARG A 102 -4.37 14.93 4.30
N MET A 103 -3.24 14.74 4.97
CA MET A 103 -2.09 15.65 4.84
C MET A 103 -1.41 15.55 3.46
N TYR A 104 -1.66 14.46 2.73
CA TYR A 104 -1.01 14.15 1.45
C TYR A 104 -2.01 14.00 0.29
N PHE A 105 -3.26 13.68 0.59
CA PHE A 105 -4.36 13.62 -0.38
C PHE A 105 -5.29 14.82 -0.16
N GLY A 106 -5.22 15.81 -1.07
CA GLY A 106 -6.03 17.03 -1.06
C GLY A 106 -6.97 17.09 -2.27
#